data_AF-K9Y670-F1
#
_entry.id   AF-K9Y670-F1
#
_cell.length_a   1.000
_cell.length_b   1.000
_cell.length_c   1.000
_cell.angle_alpha   90.00
_cell.angle_beta   90.00
_cell.angle_gamma   90.00
#
_symmetry.space_group_name_H-M   'P 1'
#
loop_
_entity.id
_entity.type
_entity.pdbx_description
1 polymer ?
#
loop_
_entity_poly.entity_id
_entity_poly.type
_entity_poly.pdbx_seq_one_letter_code
_entity_poly.pdbx_strand_id
1 'polypeptide(L)'
;MKFTKQLRMLVSQDQAVQKIPDLFLTGKYTDRNHVQRRMQQRAINLDMMKLAIAYGEVEFHSKAKTWTLLDKSLENTPYSNFADKLRGLRLIALPKLQDEIICVTTVYWSYALRY
;
A
#
# COMPACT_ATOMS: atom_id res chain seq x y z
N MET A 1 16.90 8.83 -13.05
CA MET A 1 15.86 7.86 -13.46
C MET A 1 14.57 8.14 -12.68
N LYS A 2 13.38 8.16 -13.31
CA LYS A 2 12.12 8.46 -12.60
C LYS A 2 11.84 7.40 -11.53
N PHE A 3 11.60 7.82 -10.29
CA PHE A 3 11.36 6.97 -9.11
C PHE A 3 10.42 5.78 -9.38
N THR A 4 9.29 6.00 -10.06
CA THR A 4 8.33 4.95 -10.41
C THR A 4 8.94 3.80 -11.21
N LYS A 5 9.89 4.08 -12.11
CA LYS A 5 10.57 3.05 -12.92
C LYS A 5 11.52 2.21 -12.06
N GLN A 6 12.25 2.86 -11.15
CA GLN A 6 13.12 2.17 -10.18
C GLN A 6 12.30 1.27 -9.25
N LEU A 7 11.23 1.81 -8.70
CA LEU A 7 10.35 1.09 -7.78
C LEU A 7 9.77 -0.16 -8.46
N ARG A 8 9.23 -0.01 -9.68
CA ARG A 8 8.65 -1.12 -10.44
C ARG A 8 9.65 -2.25 -10.71
N MET A 9 10.90 -1.90 -11.01
CA MET A 9 11.96 -2.88 -11.25
C MET A 9 12.26 -3.69 -9.99
N LEU A 10 12.42 -3.03 -8.83
CA LEU A 10 12.63 -3.72 -7.56
C LEU A 10 11.44 -4.61 -7.18
N VAL A 11 10.23 -4.05 -7.25
CA VAL A 11 8.98 -4.76 -6.94
C VAL A 11 8.81 -6.01 -7.83
N SER A 12 9.22 -5.94 -9.10
CA SER A 12 9.13 -7.08 -10.01
C SER A 12 10.02 -8.27 -9.65
N GLN A 13 11.06 -8.05 -8.84
CA GLN A 13 12.03 -9.08 -8.41
C GLN A 13 11.82 -9.52 -6.96
N ASP A 14 10.92 -8.86 -6.23
CA ASP A 14 10.71 -9.07 -4.81
C ASP A 14 9.73 -10.20 -4.54
N GLN A 15 10.23 -11.30 -3.98
CA GLN A 15 9.42 -12.47 -3.66
C GLN A 15 8.35 -12.21 -2.60
N ALA A 16 8.59 -11.32 -1.63
CA ALA A 16 7.59 -11.02 -0.60
C ALA A 16 6.41 -10.29 -1.24
N VAL A 17 6.70 -9.37 -2.18
CA VAL A 17 5.68 -8.65 -2.92
C VAL A 17 4.94 -9.55 -3.93
N GLN A 18 5.63 -10.50 -4.55
CA GLN A 18 4.99 -11.44 -5.49
C GLN A 18 4.02 -12.43 -4.80
N LYS A 19 4.21 -12.71 -3.50
CA LYS A 19 3.37 -13.63 -2.72
C LYS A 19 2.13 -12.96 -2.14
N ILE A 20 1.96 -11.66 -2.30
CA ILE A 20 0.78 -10.98 -1.74
C ILE A 20 -0.48 -11.43 -2.48
N PRO A 21 -1.63 -11.47 -1.80
CA PRO A 21 -2.90 -11.76 -2.44
C PRO A 21 -3.32 -10.64 -3.40
N ASP A 22 -4.22 -10.95 -4.33
CA ASP A 22 -4.68 -9.96 -5.32
C ASP A 22 -5.42 -8.79 -4.65
N LEU A 23 -5.26 -7.60 -5.23
CA LEU A 23 -5.86 -6.38 -4.70
C LEU A 23 -7.14 -6.05 -5.45
N PHE A 24 -8.27 -6.09 -4.76
CA PHE A 24 -9.53 -5.59 -5.29
C PHE A 24 -9.78 -4.19 -4.74
N LEU A 25 -9.75 -3.19 -5.61
CA LEU A 25 -10.05 -1.81 -5.24
C LEU A 25 -11.56 -1.67 -5.07
N THR A 26 -12.02 -1.65 -3.83
CA THR A 26 -13.44 -1.52 -3.51
C THR A 26 -13.78 -0.07 -3.15
N GLY A 27 -14.80 0.45 -3.80
CA GLY A 27 -15.44 1.70 -3.41
C GLY A 27 -16.70 1.46 -2.59
N LYS A 28 -17.23 2.51 -1.96
CA LYS A 28 -18.59 2.45 -1.44
C LYS A 28 -19.57 2.26 -2.60
N TYR A 29 -20.76 1.71 -2.35
CA TYR A 29 -21.81 1.61 -3.38
C TYR A 29 -22.05 2.97 -4.08
N THR A 30 -21.98 4.07 -3.32
CA THR A 30 -22.12 5.45 -3.77
C THR A 30 -20.86 6.06 -4.42
N ASP A 31 -19.69 5.44 -4.26
CA ASP A 31 -18.43 5.92 -4.81
C ASP A 31 -17.52 4.73 -5.15
N ARG A 32 -17.84 4.04 -6.26
CA ARG A 32 -17.12 2.84 -6.70
C ARG A 32 -15.65 3.09 -7.03
N ASN A 33 -15.33 4.31 -7.46
CA ASN A 33 -13.98 4.70 -7.89
C ASN A 33 -13.20 5.45 -6.80
N HIS A 34 -13.67 5.39 -5.55
CA HIS A 34 -13.06 6.12 -4.43
C HIS A 34 -11.55 5.94 -4.36
N VAL A 35 -11.10 4.67 -4.35
CA VAL A 35 -9.70 4.32 -4.20
C VAL A 35 -8.87 4.77 -5.38
N GLN A 36 -9.36 4.55 -6.62
CA GLN A 36 -8.68 5.01 -7.84
C GLN A 36 -8.50 6.53 -7.86
N ARG A 37 -9.52 7.27 -7.44
CA ARG A 37 -9.45 8.73 -7.32
C ARG A 37 -8.41 9.16 -6.27
N ARG A 38 -8.37 8.51 -5.11
CA ARG A 38 -7.34 8.76 -4.08
C ARG A 38 -5.93 8.47 -4.60
N MET A 39 -5.76 7.37 -5.33
CA MET A 39 -4.50 7.01 -5.96
C MET A 39 -4.01 8.11 -6.92
N GLN A 40 -4.87 8.57 -7.82
CA GLN A 40 -4.57 9.63 -8.77
C GLN A 40 -4.23 10.95 -8.07
N GLN A 41 -5.10 11.41 -7.15
CA GLN A 41 -4.93 12.68 -6.43
C GLN A 41 -3.65 12.74 -5.57
N ARG A 42 -3.17 11.58 -5.11
CA ARG A 42 -2.04 11.49 -4.19
C ARG A 42 -0.78 10.89 -4.82
N ALA A 43 -0.79 10.69 -6.15
CA ALA A 43 0.27 10.04 -6.91
C ALA A 43 0.71 8.67 -6.33
N ILE A 44 -0.26 7.89 -5.86
CA ILE A 44 -0.06 6.53 -5.34
C ILE A 44 -0.32 5.54 -6.47
N ASN A 45 0.58 4.58 -6.65
CA ASN A 45 0.43 3.52 -7.66
C ASN A 45 0.28 2.15 -7.00
N LEU A 46 0.00 1.13 -7.81
CA LEU A 46 -0.22 -0.23 -7.33
C LEU A 46 1.03 -0.80 -6.65
N ASP A 47 2.22 -0.60 -7.21
CA ASP A 47 3.48 -1.11 -6.65
C ASP A 47 3.70 -0.61 -5.21
N MET A 48 3.39 0.66 -4.93
CA MET A 48 3.42 1.21 -3.58
C MET A 48 2.43 0.53 -2.63
N MET A 49 1.21 0.25 -3.09
CA MET A 49 0.19 -0.43 -2.30
C MET A 49 0.62 -1.86 -1.96
N LYS A 50 1.19 -2.55 -2.94
CA LYS A 50 1.75 -3.90 -2.76
C LYS A 50 2.86 -3.91 -1.72
N LEU A 51 3.73 -2.91 -1.72
CA LEU A 51 4.76 -2.74 -0.69
C LEU A 51 4.19 -2.50 0.70
N ALA A 52 3.16 -1.67 0.82
CA ALA A 52 2.49 -1.46 2.10
C ALA A 52 1.95 -2.79 2.67
N ILE A 53 1.41 -3.66 1.83
CA ILE A 53 0.89 -4.95 2.27
C ILE A 53 2.01 -5.92 2.67
N ALA A 54 3.11 -5.93 1.92
CA ALA A 54 4.24 -6.83 2.17
C ALA A 54 5.07 -6.44 3.40
N TYR A 55 5.31 -5.14 3.62
CA TYR A 55 6.27 -4.65 4.62
C TYR A 55 5.68 -3.71 5.67
N GLY A 56 4.48 -3.19 5.44
CA GLY A 56 3.88 -2.22 6.35
C GLY A 56 3.57 -2.80 7.72
N GLU A 57 3.69 -1.98 8.75
CA GLU A 57 3.20 -2.30 10.09
C GLU A 57 1.69 -2.50 10.03
N VAL A 58 1.23 -3.63 10.59
CA VAL A 58 -0.15 -4.08 10.52
C VAL A 58 -0.88 -3.68 11.79
N GLU A 59 -2.03 -3.03 11.61
CA GLU A 59 -2.97 -2.71 12.68
C GLU A 59 -4.35 -3.26 12.32
N PHE A 60 -5.11 -3.70 13.33
CA PHE A 60 -6.50 -4.14 13.15
C PHE A 60 -7.43 -3.22 13.93
N HIS A 61 -8.37 -2.59 13.25
CA HIS A 61 -9.34 -1.69 13.87
C HIS A 61 -10.71 -1.81 13.19
N SER A 62 -11.80 -1.91 13.97
CA SER A 62 -13.19 -1.98 13.47
C SER A 62 -13.38 -2.94 12.29
N LYS A 63 -12.84 -4.17 12.39
CA LYS A 63 -12.89 -5.21 11.34
C LYS A 63 -12.13 -4.88 10.04
N ALA A 64 -11.36 -3.81 10.01
CA ALA A 64 -10.47 -3.47 8.91
C ALA A 64 -9.01 -3.75 9.29
N LYS A 65 -8.24 -4.19 8.30
CA LYS A 65 -6.79 -4.33 8.39
C LYS A 65 -6.15 -3.10 7.77
N THR A 66 -5.24 -2.48 8.50
CA THR A 66 -4.50 -1.29 8.08
C THR A 66 -3.03 -1.65 7.99
N TRP A 67 -2.39 -1.24 6.90
CA TRP A 67 -0.95 -1.33 6.74
C TRP A 67 -0.37 0.06 6.63
N THR A 68 0.71 0.33 7.36
CA THR A 68 1.41 1.61 7.32
C THR A 68 2.89 1.38 7.03
N LEU A 69 3.41 1.98 5.95
CA LEU A 69 4.85 2.00 5.71
C LEU A 69 5.51 3.01 6.64
N LEU A 70 6.48 2.53 7.41
CA LEU A 70 7.30 3.33 8.30
C LEU A 70 8.77 3.16 7.93
N ASP A 71 9.63 4.07 8.38
CA ASP A 71 11.06 3.98 8.09
C ASP A 71 11.65 2.66 8.63
N LYS A 72 11.27 2.26 9.86
CA LYS A 72 11.63 0.97 10.46
C LYS A 72 11.19 -0.24 9.62
N SER A 73 10.09 -0.14 8.87
CA SER A 73 9.59 -1.20 8.00
C SER A 73 10.44 -1.37 6.73
N LEU A 74 11.15 -0.31 6.33
CA LEU A 74 11.91 -0.26 5.08
C LEU A 74 13.42 -0.38 5.29
N GLU A 75 13.92 -0.15 6.50
CA GLU A 75 15.34 -0.07 6.85
C GLU A 75 16.17 -1.27 6.35
N ASN A 76 15.63 -2.49 6.50
CA ASN A 76 16.30 -3.73 6.08
C ASN A 76 15.76 -4.30 4.76
N THR A 77 15.26 -3.42 3.88
CA THR A 77 14.71 -3.79 2.58
C THR A 77 15.44 -3.06 1.45
N PRO A 78 15.33 -3.53 0.19
CA PRO A 78 15.83 -2.78 -0.97
C PRO A 78 15.19 -1.39 -1.17
N TYR A 79 14.14 -1.08 -0.40
CA TYR A 79 13.38 0.16 -0.48
C TYR A 79 13.80 1.23 0.53
N SER A 80 14.80 0.98 1.37
CA SER A 80 15.33 1.96 2.34
C SER A 80 15.70 3.30 1.68
N ASN A 81 16.28 3.26 0.48
CA ASN A 81 16.60 4.44 -0.35
C ASN A 81 15.37 5.25 -0.81
N PHE A 82 14.16 4.71 -0.62
CA PHE A 82 12.90 5.37 -0.94
C PHE A 82 12.06 5.69 0.30
N ALA A 83 12.63 5.57 1.51
CA ALA A 83 11.93 5.81 2.77
C ALA A 83 11.18 7.15 2.76
N ASP A 84 11.82 8.27 2.44
CA ASP A 84 11.17 9.60 2.38
C ASP A 84 9.95 9.67 1.44
N LYS A 85 9.95 8.84 0.38
CA LYS A 85 8.89 8.79 -0.63
C LYS A 85 7.75 7.85 -0.22
N LEU A 86 8.07 6.79 0.51
CA LEU A 86 7.16 5.70 0.87
C LEU A 86 6.62 5.79 2.31
N ARG A 87 7.31 6.51 3.20
CA ARG A 87 6.91 6.66 4.60
C ARG A 87 5.55 7.31 4.74
N GLY A 88 4.78 6.81 5.70
CA GLY A 88 3.42 7.24 5.96
C GLY A 88 2.41 6.76 4.92
N LEU A 89 2.77 5.91 3.95
CA LEU A 89 1.76 5.28 3.09
C LEU A 89 0.88 4.38 3.93
N ARG A 90 -0.42 4.68 3.96
CA ARG A 90 -1.41 3.91 4.69
C ARG A 90 -2.46 3.34 3.75
N LEU A 91 -2.67 2.03 3.88
CA LEU A 91 -3.65 1.27 3.13
C LEU A 91 -4.63 0.64 4.11
N ILE A 92 -5.93 0.79 3.85
CA ILE A 92 -6.99 0.20 4.67
C ILE A 92 -7.76 -0.77 3.79
N ALA A 93 -7.92 -2.01 4.25
CA ALA A 93 -8.69 -3.03 3.57
C ALA A 93 -9.63 -3.75 4.53
N LEU A 94 -10.71 -4.27 3.97
CA LEU A 94 -11.58 -5.22 4.66
C LEU A 94 -11.11 -6.63 4.30
N PRO A 95 -10.93 -7.53 5.29
CA PRO A 95 -10.70 -8.94 5.00
C PRO A 95 -11.97 -9.53 4.39
N LYS A 96 -11.85 -10.22 3.26
CA LYS A 96 -12.94 -11.01 2.70
C LYS A 96 -12.85 -12.43 3.26
N LEU A 97 -14.00 -12.99 3.64
CA LEU A 97 -14.11 -14.31 4.30
C LEU A 97 -13.80 -15.49 3.37
N GLN A 98 -13.86 -15.28 2.05
CA GLN A 98 -13.55 -16.28 1.04
C GLN A 98 -12.57 -15.68 0.04
N ASP A 99 -11.44 -16.38 -0.08
CA ASP A 99 -10.37 -16.26 -1.06
C ASP A 99 -9.47 -15.02 -0.94
N GLU A 100 -8.17 -15.31 -0.85
CA GLU A 100 -6.91 -14.63 -1.23
C GLU A 100 -6.98 -13.26 -1.94
N ILE A 101 -7.93 -12.40 -1.58
CA ILE A 101 -8.18 -11.11 -2.19
C ILE A 101 -8.32 -10.08 -1.09
N ILE A 102 -7.47 -9.06 -1.15
CA ILE A 102 -7.51 -7.93 -0.23
C ILE A 102 -8.41 -6.85 -0.83
N CYS A 103 -9.55 -6.60 -0.20
CA CYS A 103 -10.51 -5.58 -0.61
C CYS A 103 -10.11 -4.21 -0.04
N VAL A 104 -9.34 -3.43 -0.80
CA VAL A 104 -8.85 -2.11 -0.41
C VAL A 104 -9.98 -1.10 -0.45
N THR A 105 -10.29 -0.45 0.68
CA THR A 105 -11.36 0.55 0.80
C THR A 105 -10.85 1.98 0.72
N THR A 106 -9.60 2.22 1.11
CA THR A 106 -8.95 3.54 0.94
C THR A 106 -7.43 3.42 1.01
N VAL A 107 -6.76 4.43 0.45
CA VAL A 107 -5.30 4.58 0.49
C VAL A 107 -4.95 6.05 0.59
N TYR A 108 -4.00 6.39 1.45
CA TYR A 108 -3.61 7.78 1.68
C TYR A 108 -2.21 7.91 2.30
N TRP A 109 -1.68 9.13 2.25
CA TRP A 109 -0.48 9.51 2.99
C TRP A 109 -0.87 10.05 4.37
N SER A 110 -0.41 9.41 5.42
CA SER A 110 -0.53 9.90 6.80
C SER A 110 0.50 11.00 7.04
N TYR A 111 0.09 12.25 6.99
CA TYR A 111 0.99 13.40 7.09
C TYR A 111 1.70 13.48 8.45
N ALA A 112 1.07 13.02 9.53
CA ALA A 112 1.68 12.95 10.86
C ALA A 112 2.91 12.01 10.91
N LEU A 113 3.09 11.14 9.90
CA LEU A 113 4.20 10.20 9.79
C LEU A 113 5.19 10.59 8.68
N ARG A 114 4.99 11.74 8.01
CA ARG A 114 5.87 12.22 6.93
C ARG A 114 6.85 13.31 7.37
N TYR A 115 6.58 13.97 8.48
CA TYR A 115 7.39 15.02 9.11
C TYR A 115 7.97 14.49 10.41
#